data_AF-A0A434V3K4-F1
#
_entry.id   AF-A0A434V3K4-F1
#
_cell.length_a   1.000
_cell.length_b   1.000
_cell.length_c   1.000
_cell.angle_alpha   90.00
_cell.angle_beta   90.00
_cell.angle_gamma   90.00
#
_symmetry.space_group_name_H-M   'P 1'
#
loop_
_entity.id
_entity.type
_entity.pdbx_description
1 polymer ?
#
loop_
_entity_poly.entity_id
_entity_poly.type
_entity_poly.pdbx_seq_one_letter_code
_entity_poly.pdbx_strand_id
1 'polypeptide(L)' 'VYVGSRTGPAQLNGSREGNALNLGIRWAKEVNGDRKAQLTVEKTGRDGMRLTVTDTDPKTGKTMVTSRIDLRRT' A
#
# COMPACT_ATOMS: atom_id res chain seq x y z
N VAL A 1 -7.42 9.81 17.35
CA VAL A 1 -7.71 10.66 16.16
C VAL A 1 -6.96 10.07 14.98
N TYR A 2 -7.67 9.60 13.95
CA TYR A 2 -7.04 9.26 12.68
C TYR A 2 -6.89 10.57 11.88
N VAL A 3 -5.66 11.02 11.72
CA VAL A 3 -5.36 12.18 10.86
C VAL A 3 -5.08 11.60 9.48
N GLY A 4 -5.99 11.85 8.53
CA GLY A 4 -5.83 11.42 7.14
C GLY A 4 -4.56 11.98 6.49
N SER A 5 -4.29 11.55 5.25
CA SER A 5 -3.10 11.91 4.49
C SER A 5 -2.77 13.41 4.56
N ARG A 6 -1.58 13.75 5.10
CA ARG A 6 -1.03 15.13 5.11
C ARG A 6 -0.77 15.67 3.69
N THR A 7 -0.81 14.81 2.68
CA THR A 7 -0.53 15.17 1.30
C THR A 7 -1.79 15.42 0.47
N GLY A 8 -2.99 15.18 1.03
CA GLY A 8 -4.27 15.18 0.32
C GLY A 8 -4.71 13.77 -0.09
N PRO A 9 -5.89 13.61 -0.71
CA PRO A 9 -6.41 12.29 -1.09
C PRO A 9 -5.47 11.57 -2.05
N ALA A 10 -5.15 10.30 -1.74
CA ALA A 10 -4.40 9.44 -2.65
C ALA A 10 -5.36 8.78 -3.65
N GLN A 11 -4.92 8.61 -4.89
CA GLN A 11 -5.64 7.82 -5.87
C GLN A 11 -5.22 6.36 -5.75
N LEU A 12 -6.18 5.44 -5.91
CA LEU A 12 -5.95 4.01 -5.96
C LEU A 12 -6.48 3.46 -7.27
N ASN A 13 -5.65 2.68 -7.96
CA ASN A 13 -6.04 1.98 -9.18
C ASN A 13 -5.40 0.59 -9.21
N GLY A 14 -6.12 -0.41 -9.69
CA GLY A 14 -5.57 -1.76 -9.72
C GLY A 14 -6.62 -2.82 -9.93
N SER A 15 -6.22 -4.06 -9.69
CA SER A 15 -7.02 -5.24 -9.96
C SER A 15 -6.88 -6.27 -8.86
N ARG A 16 -7.79 -7.25 -8.88
CA ARG A 16 -7.72 -8.44 -8.05
C ARG A 16 -6.96 -9.52 -8.80
N GLU A 17 -6.10 -10.23 -8.07
CA GLU A 17 -5.44 -11.45 -8.52
C GLU A 17 -5.56 -12.50 -7.41
N GLY A 18 -6.35 -13.53 -7.65
CA GLY A 18 -6.65 -14.56 -6.65
C GLY A 18 -7.19 -13.98 -5.34
N ASN A 19 -6.45 -14.20 -4.25
CA ASN A 19 -6.78 -13.73 -2.90
C ASN A 19 -6.24 -12.32 -2.59
N ALA A 20 -5.58 -11.66 -3.55
CA ALA A 20 -4.95 -10.36 -3.39
C ALA A 20 -5.63 -9.26 -4.23
N LEU A 21 -5.64 -8.03 -3.71
CA LEU A 21 -5.84 -6.81 -4.49
C LEU A 21 -4.48 -6.14 -4.65
N ASN A 22 -4.08 -5.88 -5.89
CA ASN A 22 -2.85 -5.16 -6.23
C ASN A 22 -3.23 -3.74 -6.65
N LEU A 23 -2.99 -2.77 -5.77
CA LEU A 23 -3.41 -1.38 -5.93
C LEU A 23 -2.18 -0.48 -6.04
N GLY A 24 -2.03 0.21 -7.17
CA GLY A 24 -1.14 1.35 -7.27
C GLY A 24 -1.67 2.51 -6.45
N ILE A 25 -0.80 3.12 -5.64
CA ILE A 25 -1.06 4.35 -4.91
C ILE A 25 -0.42 5.50 -5.67
N ARG A 26 -1.18 6.57 -5.90
CA ARG A 26 -0.64 7.87 -6.33
C ARG A 26 -0.93 8.94 -5.30
N TRP A 27 0.13 9.46 -4.69
CA TRP A 27 0.05 10.53 -3.68
C TRP A 27 -0.20 11.90 -4.34
N ALA A 28 -0.99 12.74 -3.68
CA ALA A 28 -1.24 14.10 -4.13
C ALA A 28 -0.01 15.03 -3.99
N LYS A 29 0.91 14.70 -3.07
CA LYS A 29 2.25 15.30 -2.94
C LYS A 29 3.28 14.20 -2.70
N GLU A 30 4.55 14.52 -2.86
CA GLU A 30 5.64 13.58 -2.57
C GLU A 30 5.60 13.11 -1.12
N VAL A 31 5.83 11.80 -0.95
CA VAL A 31 6.01 11.10 0.31
C VAL A 31 7.31 10.33 0.16
N ASN A 32 8.28 10.55 1.06
CA ASN A 32 9.60 9.90 0.99
C ASN A 32 10.35 10.09 -0.35
N GLY A 33 10.07 11.17 -1.08
CA GLY A 33 10.73 11.48 -2.35
C GLY A 33 10.12 10.80 -3.58
N ASP A 34 9.00 10.09 -3.43
CA ASP A 34 8.22 9.56 -4.55
C ASP A 34 6.72 9.90 -4.40
N ARG A 35 5.98 9.85 -5.50
CA ARG A 35 4.51 9.98 -5.54
C ARG A 35 3.82 8.65 -5.78
N LYS A 36 4.56 7.56 -5.91
CA LYS A 36 4.01 6.24 -6.20
C LYS A 36 4.37 5.28 -5.09
N ALA A 37 3.47 4.34 -4.85
CA ALA A 37 3.73 3.15 -4.04
C ALA A 37 2.79 2.04 -4.52
N GLN A 38 3.06 0.81 -4.10
CA GLN A 38 2.17 -0.32 -4.33
C GLN A 38 1.57 -0.76 -2.99
N LEU A 39 0.25 -0.92 -2.95
CA LEU A 39 -0.46 -1.56 -1.86
C LEU A 39 -0.97 -2.92 -2.32
N THR A 40 -0.57 -3.97 -1.63
CA THR A 40 -1.10 -5.32 -1.80
C THR A 40 -1.95 -5.67 -0.59
N VAL A 41 -3.23 -5.97 -0.82
CA VAL A 41 -4.19 -6.38 0.22
C VAL A 41 -4.54 -7.85 0.01
N GLU A 42 -4.10 -8.71 0.90
CA GLU A 42 -4.21 -10.17 0.76
C GLU A 42 -5.13 -10.76 1.83
N LYS A 43 -6.03 -11.66 1.42
CA LYS A 43 -6.74 -12.52 2.36
C LYS A 43 -5.82 -13.68 2.79
N THR A 44 -5.44 -13.72 4.07
CA THR A 44 -4.50 -14.74 4.62
C THR A 44 -5.20 -15.94 5.27
N GLY A 45 -6.53 -15.94 5.32
CA GLY A 45 -7.35 -17.02 5.84
C GLY A 45 -8.82 -16.61 5.92
N ARG A 46 -9.70 -17.42 6.54
CA ARG A 46 -11.12 -17.08 6.72
C ARG A 46 -11.29 -15.71 7.39
N ASP A 47 -10.46 -15.45 8.40
CA ASP A 47 -10.55 -14.28 9.29
C ASP A 47 -9.29 -13.41 9.28
N GLY A 48 -8.38 -13.64 8.33
CA GLY A 48 -7.10 -12.94 8.23
C GLY A 48 -7.01 -12.04 6.99
N MET A 49 -6.37 -10.89 7.15
CA MET A 49 -6.00 -9.98 6.07
C MET A 49 -4.60 -9.43 6.29
N ARG A 50 -3.83 -9.22 5.23
CA ARG A 50 -2.53 -8.56 5.25
C ARG A 50 -2.52 -7.38 4.28
N LEU A 51 -1.99 -6.25 4.74
CA LEU A 51 -1.70 -5.09 3.90
C LEU A 51 -0.18 -4.95 3.84
N THR A 52 0.36 -4.88 2.62
CA THR A 52 1.78 -4.65 2.37
C THR A 52 1.92 -3.42 1.49
N VAL A 53 2.64 -2.41 1.97
CA VAL A 53 3.02 -1.25 1.16
C VAL A 53 4.46 -1.41 0.73
N THR A 54 4.68 -1.33 -0.58
CA THR A 54 5.99 -1.42 -1.20
C THR A 54 6.29 -0.13 -1.94
N ASP A 55 7.49 0.41 -1.72
CA ASP A 55 7.98 1.63 -2.33
C ASP A 55 9.20 1.30 -3.20
N THR A 56 9.43 2.05 -4.26
CA THR A 56 10.60 1.87 -5.14
C THR A 56 11.40 3.14 -5.08
N ASP A 57 12.61 3.07 -4.51
CA ASP A 57 13.51 4.20 -4.46
C ASP A 57 13.83 4.67 -5.90
N PRO A 58 13.44 5.91 -6.30
CA PRO A 58 13.64 6.39 -7.65
C PRO A 58 15.12 6.60 -8.00
N LYS A 59 16.01 6.70 -7.01
CA LYS A 59 17.45 6.88 -7.23
C LYS A 59 18.15 5.56 -7.51
N THR A 60 17.72 4.48 -6.85
CA THR A 60 18.40 3.18 -6.91
C THR A 60 17.62 2.10 -7.65
N GLY A 61 16.32 2.32 -7.91
CA GLY A 61 15.39 1.35 -8.48
C GLY A 61 15.04 0.20 -7.52
N LYS A 62 15.51 0.25 -6.27
CA LYS A 62 15.29 -0.82 -5.29
C LYS A 62 13.88 -0.72 -4.71
N THR A 63 13.17 -1.82 -4.82
CA THR A 63 11.85 -2.00 -4.22
C THR A 63 11.99 -2.51 -2.78
N MET A 64 11.30 -1.87 -1.83
CA MET A 64 11.36 -2.19 -0.40
C MET A 64 9.97 -2.12 0.25
N VAL A 65 9.71 -3.01 1.21
CA VAL A 65 8.48 -2.97 2.01
C VAL A 65 8.64 -1.87 3.06
N THR A 66 7.77 -0.86 2.99
CA THR A 66 7.78 0.28 3.93
C THR A 66 6.76 0.12 5.04
N SER A 67 5.72 -0.68 4.80
CA SER A 67 4.73 -1.00 5.82
C SER A 67 4.14 -2.38 5.62
N ARG A 68 3.88 -3.06 6.73
CA ARG A 68 3.11 -4.30 6.76
C ARG A 68 2.18 -4.30 7.95
N ILE A 69 0.91 -4.62 7.71
CA ILE A 69 -0.10 -4.74 8.74
C ILE A 69 -0.81 -6.08 8.55
N ASP A 70 -0.74 -6.95 9.55
CA ASP A 70 -1.49 -8.20 9.59
C ASP A 70 -2.71 -8.00 10.53
N LEU A 71 -3.91 -8.20 10.01
CA LEU A 71 -5.18 -8.07 10.72
C LEU A 71 -5.84 -9.43 10.86
N ARG A 72 -6.46 -9.66 12.01
CA ARG A 72 -7.22 -10.87 12.30
C ARG A 72 -8.51 -10.51 13.03
N ARG A 73 -9.63 -11.09 12.64
CA ARG A 73 -10.88 -11.04 13.40
C ARG A 73 -10.79 -12.04 14.56
N THR A 74 -11.10 -11.57 15.77
CA THR A 74 -11.24 -12.36 17.00
C THR A 74 -12.70 -12.46 17.39
#